data_AF-A0A531MDP4-F1
#
_entry.id   AF-A0A531MDP4-F1
#
_cell.length_a   1.000
_cell.length_b   1.000
_cell.length_c   1.000
_cell.angle_alpha   90.00
_cell.angle_beta   90.00
_cell.angle_gamma   90.00
#
_symmetry.space_group_name_H-M   'P 1'
#
loop_
_entity.id
_entity.type
_entity.pdbx_description
1 polymer ?
#
loop_
_entity_poly.entity_id
_entity_poly.type
_entity_poly.pdbx_seq_one_letter_code
_entity_poly.pdbx_strand_id
1 'polypeptide(L)'
;LMQLVVNIVYAVPITIGLWVLGIPNALLWGMLALALRFVPYIGPIIGALLPLFLALAVAPGWALLLWTAALFIVMELITGNVIEPWLYGSRTGLSPLAIIVAAIFWTWLWGPLGLVLSTPLTVCLVVLGRHVPQFEFLDVLFGNEPVLEPHARLYQRLLAGDPDEATDHAEEYLEDKYLFEFYDKVAIPALLLGEHDRMRGVLDDEQRRLV
;
A
#
# COMPACT_ATOMS: atom_id res chain seq x y z
N LEU A 1 14.75 10.50 3.41
CA LEU A 1 15.62 9.58 2.63
C LEU A 1 14.82 8.85 1.55
N MET A 2 13.72 8.16 1.89
CA MET A 2 12.96 7.33 0.93
C MET A 2 12.43 8.11 -0.29
N GLN A 3 11.84 9.30 -0.10
CA GLN A 3 11.39 10.12 -1.23
C GLN A 3 12.51 10.49 -2.22
N LEU A 4 13.71 10.75 -1.71
CA LEU A 4 14.86 11.08 -2.56
C LEU A 4 15.28 9.85 -3.39
N VAL A 5 15.22 8.66 -2.82
CA VAL A 5 15.47 7.40 -3.53
C VAL A 5 14.43 7.21 -4.65
N VAL A 6 13.13 7.37 -4.36
CA VAL A 6 12.07 7.27 -5.38
C VAL A 6 12.30 8.29 -6.50
N ASN A 7 12.61 9.54 -6.16
CA ASN A 7 12.83 10.59 -7.16
C ASN A 7 14.07 10.33 -8.03
N ILE A 8 15.14 9.75 -7.48
CA ILE A 8 16.31 9.32 -8.26
C ILE A 8 15.95 8.15 -9.19
N VAL A 9 15.25 7.14 -8.67
CA VAL A 9 14.82 5.97 -9.45
C VAL A 9 13.84 6.37 -10.56
N TYR A 10 13.08 7.45 -10.39
CA TYR A 10 12.25 8.04 -11.44
C TYR A 10 13.09 8.83 -12.47
N ALA A 11 13.97 9.71 -12.00
CA ALA A 11 14.67 10.68 -12.84
C ALA A 11 15.79 10.07 -13.70
N VAL A 12 16.47 9.03 -13.22
CA VAL A 12 17.56 8.37 -13.96
C VAL A 12 17.02 7.71 -15.24
N PRO A 13 15.97 6.86 -15.19
CA PRO A 13 15.35 6.31 -16.40
C PRO A 13 14.76 7.38 -17.32
N ILE A 14 14.17 8.46 -16.79
CA ILE A 14 13.70 9.59 -17.63
C ILE A 14 14.87 10.21 -18.39
N THR A 15 16.00 10.46 -17.71
CA THR A 15 17.22 11.00 -18.34
C THR A 15 17.69 10.08 -19.47
N ILE A 16 17.79 8.78 -19.19
CA ILE A 16 18.26 7.79 -20.16
C ILE A 16 17.28 7.70 -21.34
N GLY A 17 15.98 7.66 -21.08
CA GLY A 17 14.96 7.57 -22.12
C GLY A 17 14.95 8.81 -23.03
N LEU A 18 15.05 10.01 -22.46
CA LEU A 18 15.15 11.25 -23.24
C LEU A 18 16.44 11.30 -24.07
N TRP A 19 17.55 10.80 -23.52
CA TRP A 19 18.82 10.71 -24.25
C TRP A 19 18.73 9.73 -25.43
N VAL A 20 18.13 8.56 -25.23
CA VAL A 20 17.90 7.57 -26.30
C VAL A 20 16.97 8.10 -27.38
N LEU A 21 15.96 8.90 -27.02
CA LEU A 21 15.06 9.57 -27.96
C LEU A 21 15.70 10.75 -28.70
N GLY A 22 16.92 11.14 -28.35
CA GLY A 22 17.64 12.25 -28.98
C GLY A 22 17.15 13.64 -28.54
N ILE A 23 16.42 13.74 -27.42
CA ILE A 23 15.99 15.02 -26.86
C ILE A 23 17.23 15.75 -26.31
N PRO A 24 17.51 17.00 -26.74
CA PRO A 24 18.67 17.72 -26.26
C PRO A 24 18.53 18.07 -24.77
N ASN A 25 19.66 18.14 -24.07
CA ASN A 25 19.73 18.41 -22.64
C ASN A 25 18.95 17.39 -21.77
N ALA A 26 18.94 16.11 -22.15
CA ALA A 26 18.27 15.05 -21.38
C ALA A 26 18.58 15.06 -19.86
N LEU A 27 19.84 15.34 -19.49
CA LEU A 27 20.24 15.45 -18.08
C LEU A 27 19.57 16.61 -17.35
N LEU A 28 19.39 17.76 -18.00
CA LEU A 28 18.68 18.91 -17.43
C LEU A 28 17.25 18.52 -17.10
N TRP A 29 16.57 17.86 -18.03
CA TRP A 29 15.18 17.44 -17.87
C TRP A 29 15.01 16.37 -16.79
N GLY A 30 15.94 15.42 -16.70
CA GLY A 30 15.96 14.44 -15.62
C GLY A 30 16.16 15.07 -14.24
N MET A 31 17.11 16.00 -14.11
CA MET A 31 17.30 16.75 -12.85
C MET A 31 16.08 17.61 -12.51
N LEU A 32 15.45 18.23 -13.50
CA LEU A 32 14.22 18.98 -13.30
C LEU A 32 13.08 18.07 -12.84
N ALA A 33 12.92 16.89 -13.44
CA ALA A 33 11.94 15.89 -13.04
C ALA A 33 12.19 15.41 -11.60
N LEU A 34 13.45 15.19 -11.21
CA LEU A 34 13.84 14.86 -9.83
C LEU A 34 13.41 15.96 -8.85
N ALA A 35 13.71 17.23 -9.18
CA ALA A 35 13.41 18.37 -8.33
C ALA A 35 11.90 18.65 -8.24
N LEU A 36 11.17 18.52 -9.34
CA LEU A 36 9.74 18.80 -9.38
C LEU A 36 8.91 17.68 -8.72
N ARG A 37 9.37 16.42 -8.74
CA ARG A 37 8.65 15.28 -8.14
C ARG A 37 8.50 15.38 -6.62
N PHE A 38 9.20 16.29 -5.95
CA PHE A 38 8.89 16.64 -4.55
C PHE A 38 7.47 17.18 -4.36
N VAL A 39 6.83 17.73 -5.41
CA VAL A 39 5.42 18.10 -5.43
C VAL A 39 4.63 16.99 -6.16
N PRO A 40 3.89 16.12 -5.44
CA PRO A 40 3.18 15.00 -6.04
C PRO A 40 2.13 15.47 -7.06
N TYR A 41 1.88 14.64 -8.08
CA TYR A 41 0.94 14.87 -9.19
C TYR A 41 1.25 16.07 -10.10
N ILE A 42 1.49 17.25 -9.52
CA ILE A 42 1.81 18.48 -10.25
C ILE A 42 3.22 18.43 -10.83
N GLY A 43 4.19 17.97 -10.02
CA GLY A 43 5.61 17.96 -10.38
C GLY A 43 5.92 17.17 -11.66
N PRO A 44 5.48 15.90 -11.77
CA PRO A 44 5.66 15.11 -12.99
C PRO A 44 5.01 15.73 -14.23
N ILE A 45 3.81 16.31 -14.09
CA ILE A 45 3.10 16.96 -15.20
C ILE A 45 3.91 18.16 -15.72
N ILE A 46 4.32 19.05 -14.82
CA ILE A 46 5.13 20.23 -15.19
C ILE A 46 6.49 19.79 -15.74
N GLY A 47 7.11 18.78 -15.14
CA GLY A 47 8.39 18.23 -15.56
C GLY A 47 8.36 17.58 -16.94
N ALA A 48 7.24 16.97 -17.34
CA ALA A 48 7.05 16.38 -18.66
C ALA A 48 6.70 17.42 -19.75
N LEU A 49 6.03 18.50 -19.37
CA LEU A 49 5.48 19.50 -20.30
C LEU A 49 6.57 20.14 -21.17
N LEU A 50 7.68 20.58 -20.56
CA LEU A 50 8.79 21.21 -21.27
C LEU A 50 9.50 20.26 -22.25
N PRO A 51 9.90 19.02 -21.87
CA PRO A 51 10.40 18.01 -22.79
C PRO A 51 9.44 17.68 -23.94
N LEU A 52 8.12 17.65 -23.68
CA LEU A 52 7.12 17.39 -24.72
C LEU A 52 7.05 18.51 -25.75
N PHE A 53 7.09 19.77 -25.31
CA PHE A 53 7.17 20.91 -26.24
C PHE A 53 8.46 20.88 -27.05
N LEU A 54 9.58 20.52 -26.43
CA LEU A 54 10.86 20.38 -27.11
C LEU A 54 10.83 19.25 -28.15
N ALA A 55 10.22 18.10 -27.82
CA ALA A 55 10.03 17.00 -28.75
C ALA A 55 9.26 17.42 -30.00
N LEU A 56 8.20 18.24 -29.84
CA LEU A 56 7.42 18.79 -30.95
C LEU A 56 8.23 19.79 -31.79
N ALA A 57 9.12 20.56 -31.17
CA ALA A 57 9.91 21.58 -31.84
C ALA A 57 11.11 21.00 -32.63
N VAL A 58 11.70 19.90 -32.16
CA VAL A 58 12.96 19.36 -32.70
C VAL A 58 12.76 18.43 -33.89
N ALA A 59 11.67 17.65 -33.92
CA ALA A 59 11.44 16.67 -34.98
C ALA A 59 10.15 16.96 -35.76
N PRO A 60 10.17 16.87 -37.11
CA PRO A 60 8.95 16.91 -37.89
C PRO A 60 8.13 15.64 -37.67
N GLY A 61 6.89 15.80 -37.19
CA GLY A 61 5.93 14.70 -37.01
C GLY A 61 5.63 14.37 -35.54
N TRP A 62 4.67 13.46 -35.34
CA TRP A 62 4.12 13.16 -34.01
C TRP A 62 4.87 12.04 -33.27
N ALA A 63 5.74 11.28 -33.94
CA ALA A 63 6.37 10.10 -33.37
C ALA A 63 7.23 10.43 -32.13
N LEU A 64 8.11 11.44 -32.20
CA LEU A 64 8.98 11.81 -31.08
C LEU A 64 8.17 12.31 -29.87
N LEU A 65 7.11 13.09 -30.12
CA LEU A 65 6.19 13.55 -29.09
C LEU A 65 5.52 12.36 -28.38
N LEU A 66 4.96 11.42 -29.16
CA LEU A 66 4.25 10.26 -28.61
C LEU A 66 5.18 9.36 -27.80
N TRP A 67 6.40 9.10 -28.26
CA TRP A 67 7.38 8.32 -27.51
C TRP A 67 7.83 9.02 -26.23
N THR A 68 8.01 10.35 -26.27
CA THR A 68 8.33 11.15 -25.10
C THR A 68 7.19 11.11 -24.08
N ALA A 69 5.94 11.27 -24.53
CA ALA A 69 4.75 11.18 -23.68
C ALA A 69 4.62 9.79 -23.05
N ALA A 70 4.80 8.74 -23.85
CA ALA A 70 4.76 7.35 -23.38
C ALA A 70 5.83 7.11 -22.31
N LEU A 71 7.05 7.61 -22.49
CA LEU A 71 8.13 7.51 -21.51
C LEU A 71 7.72 8.08 -20.14
N PHE A 72 7.20 9.31 -20.11
CA PHE A 72 6.76 9.95 -18.85
C PHE A 72 5.57 9.23 -18.22
N ILE A 73 4.56 8.83 -19.02
CA ILE A 73 3.38 8.13 -18.52
C ILE A 73 3.75 6.76 -17.93
N VAL A 74 4.56 5.98 -18.65
CA VAL A 74 4.99 4.66 -18.19
C VAL A 74 5.83 4.77 -16.92
N MET A 75 6.76 5.73 -16.85
CA MET A 75 7.55 5.96 -15.64
C MET A 75 6.68 6.41 -14.47
N GLU A 76 5.67 7.25 -14.70
CA GLU A 76 4.73 7.67 -13.65
C GLU A 76 3.91 6.49 -13.14
N LEU A 77 3.40 5.66 -14.06
CA LEU A 77 2.63 4.47 -13.73
C LEU A 77 3.47 3.50 -12.89
N ILE A 78 4.68 3.16 -13.35
CA ILE A 78 5.59 2.25 -12.65
C ILE A 78 5.95 2.82 -11.28
N THR A 79 6.23 4.12 -11.19
CA THR A 79 6.67 4.71 -9.93
C THR A 79 5.53 4.78 -8.93
N GLY A 80 4.38 5.31 -9.32
CA GLY A 80 3.21 5.44 -8.44
C GLY A 80 2.57 4.10 -8.06
N ASN A 81 2.61 3.08 -8.92
CA ASN A 81 1.93 1.80 -8.66
C ASN A 81 2.85 0.66 -8.23
N VAL A 82 4.15 0.75 -8.47
CA VAL A 82 5.11 -0.32 -8.14
C VAL A 82 6.15 0.17 -7.15
N ILE A 83 6.90 1.21 -7.51
CA ILE A 83 8.04 1.65 -6.69
C ILE A 83 7.58 2.24 -5.36
N GLU A 84 6.59 3.13 -5.40
CA GLU A 84 6.08 3.77 -4.19
C GLU A 84 5.43 2.75 -3.24
N PRO A 85 4.49 1.86 -3.67
CA PRO A 85 3.95 0.84 -2.78
C PRO A 85 5.00 -0.15 -2.25
N TRP A 86 5.95 -0.55 -3.10
CA TRP A 86 7.03 -1.47 -2.70
C TRP A 86 7.96 -0.85 -1.66
N LEU A 87 8.35 0.42 -1.85
CA LEU A 87 9.27 1.11 -0.95
C LEU A 87 8.60 1.64 0.32
N TYR A 88 7.35 2.11 0.21
CA TYR A 88 6.57 2.58 1.36
C TYR A 88 5.87 1.45 2.11
N GLY A 89 5.92 0.22 1.58
CA GLY A 89 5.55 -0.99 2.31
C GLY A 89 4.17 -0.89 2.93
N SER A 90 3.18 -0.47 2.13
CA SER A 90 1.85 -0.31 2.66
C SER A 90 1.23 -1.68 2.88
N ARG A 91 1.34 -2.20 4.12
CA ARG A 91 0.26 -2.99 4.73
C ARG A 91 -0.92 -2.03 4.84
N THR A 92 -1.58 -1.68 3.73
CA THR A 92 -2.73 -0.76 3.70
C THR A 92 -3.93 -1.31 4.47
N GLY A 93 -3.83 -2.55 4.98
CA GLY A 93 -4.95 -3.27 5.55
C GLY A 93 -6.03 -3.55 4.52
N LEU A 94 -5.77 -3.37 3.21
CA LEU A 94 -6.76 -3.62 2.16
C LEU A 94 -6.80 -5.10 1.83
N SER A 95 -8.00 -5.66 1.76
CA SER A 95 -8.18 -7.03 1.31
C SER A 95 -7.77 -7.17 -0.17
N PRO A 96 -7.20 -8.30 -0.60
CA PRO A 96 -6.85 -8.52 -2.01
C PRO A 96 -8.05 -8.35 -2.95
N LEU A 97 -9.25 -8.73 -2.48
CA LEU A 97 -10.51 -8.53 -3.20
C LEU A 97 -10.82 -7.03 -3.36
N ALA A 98 -10.59 -6.21 -2.34
CA ALA A 98 -10.77 -4.75 -2.39
C ALA A 98 -9.95 -4.12 -3.50
N ILE A 99 -8.69 -4.55 -3.65
CA ILE A 99 -7.77 -4.04 -4.68
C ILE A 99 -8.29 -4.37 -6.07
N ILE A 100 -8.78 -5.61 -6.30
CA ILE A 100 -9.32 -6.04 -7.60
C ILE A 100 -10.61 -5.28 -7.93
N VAL A 101 -11.54 -5.19 -6.98
CA VAL A 101 -12.82 -4.49 -7.18
C VAL A 101 -12.59 -3.01 -7.45
N ALA A 102 -11.70 -2.38 -6.68
CA ALA A 102 -11.28 -1.01 -6.92
C ALA A 102 -10.67 -0.82 -8.31
N ALA A 103 -9.74 -1.70 -8.70
CA ALA A 103 -9.08 -1.62 -10.00
C ALA A 103 -10.11 -1.66 -11.13
N ILE A 104 -11.09 -2.57 -11.06
CA ILE A 104 -12.16 -2.67 -12.06
C ILE A 104 -13.04 -1.41 -12.04
N PHE A 105 -13.49 -0.98 -10.85
CA PHE A 105 -14.38 0.18 -10.69
C PHE A 105 -13.75 1.47 -11.22
N TRP A 106 -12.52 1.78 -10.80
CA TRP A 106 -11.83 2.99 -11.21
C TRP A 106 -11.42 2.93 -12.69
N THR A 107 -10.99 1.76 -13.19
CA THR A 107 -10.71 1.59 -14.62
C THR A 107 -11.95 1.78 -15.48
N TRP A 108 -13.10 1.30 -15.04
CA TRP A 108 -14.36 1.53 -15.75
C TRP A 108 -14.75 3.00 -15.77
N LEU A 109 -14.48 3.74 -14.69
CA LEU A 109 -14.83 5.15 -14.57
C LEU A 109 -13.95 6.04 -15.47
N TRP A 110 -12.62 5.94 -15.36
CA TRP A 110 -11.67 6.88 -15.99
C TRP A 110 -10.72 6.22 -17.01
N GLY A 111 -10.97 4.96 -17.37
CA GLY A 111 -10.11 4.20 -18.27
C GLY A 111 -8.75 3.84 -17.65
N PRO A 112 -7.66 3.82 -18.43
CA PRO A 112 -6.33 3.47 -17.93
C PRO A 112 -5.83 4.35 -16.78
N LEU A 113 -6.22 5.64 -16.77
CA LEU A 113 -5.91 6.58 -15.68
C LEU A 113 -6.56 6.16 -14.35
N GLY A 114 -7.76 5.56 -14.42
CA GLY A 114 -8.45 5.04 -13.24
C GLY A 114 -7.75 3.82 -12.63
N LEU A 115 -7.14 2.97 -13.46
CA LEU A 115 -6.32 1.86 -12.98
C LEU A 115 -5.13 2.35 -12.15
N VAL A 116 -4.43 3.38 -12.65
CA VAL A 116 -3.26 4.00 -12.00
C VAL A 116 -3.62 4.60 -10.64
N LEU A 117 -4.79 5.21 -10.54
CA LEU A 117 -5.25 5.91 -9.35
C LEU A 117 -6.07 5.02 -8.42
N SER A 118 -6.37 3.78 -8.83
CA SER A 118 -7.23 2.87 -8.10
C SER A 118 -6.73 2.63 -6.68
N THR A 119 -5.45 2.28 -6.55
CA THR A 119 -4.81 1.94 -5.28
C THR A 119 -4.86 3.12 -4.29
N PRO A 120 -4.36 4.32 -4.62
CA PRO A 120 -4.40 5.45 -3.68
C PRO A 120 -5.83 5.92 -3.37
N LEU A 121 -6.74 5.95 -4.35
CA LEU A 121 -8.14 6.36 -4.10
C LEU A 121 -8.86 5.39 -3.16
N THR A 122 -8.58 4.11 -3.28
CA THR A 122 -9.19 3.07 -2.43
C THR A 122 -8.66 3.14 -1.00
N VAL A 123 -7.36 3.40 -0.83
CA VAL A 123 -6.78 3.68 0.48
C VAL A 123 -7.46 4.91 1.12
N CYS A 124 -7.64 5.99 0.36
CA CYS A 124 -8.35 7.18 0.86
C CYS A 124 -9.78 6.87 1.30
N LEU A 125 -10.53 6.06 0.54
CA LEU A 125 -11.89 5.64 0.89
C LEU A 125 -11.93 4.83 2.19
N VAL A 126 -11.00 3.89 2.35
CA VAL A 126 -10.92 3.07 3.57
C VAL A 126 -10.51 3.89 4.78
N VAL A 127 -9.52 4.77 4.63
CA VAL A 127 -9.12 5.70 5.70
C VAL A 127 -10.26 6.64 6.09
N LEU A 128 -11.08 7.09 5.12
CA LEU A 128 -12.28 7.87 5.39
C LEU A 128 -13.29 7.06 6.21
N GLY A 129 -13.48 5.78 5.87
CA GLY A 129 -14.34 4.85 6.61
C GLY A 129 -13.91 4.68 8.07
N ARG A 130 -12.60 4.70 8.34
CA ARG A 130 -12.06 4.61 9.71
C ARG A 130 -12.26 5.88 10.55
N HIS A 131 -12.32 7.05 9.91
CA HIS A 131 -12.43 8.33 10.62
C HIS A 131 -13.85 8.88 10.67
N VAL A 132 -14.74 8.42 9.80
CA VAL A 132 -16.12 8.89 9.69
C VAL A 132 -17.08 7.73 9.98
N PRO A 133 -17.84 7.76 11.09
CA PRO A 133 -18.72 6.66 11.51
C PRO A 133 -19.77 6.25 10.46
N GLN A 134 -20.17 7.20 9.60
CA GLN A 134 -21.15 6.96 8.55
C GLN A 134 -20.59 6.11 7.39
N PHE A 135 -19.26 6.01 7.26
CA PHE A 135 -18.56 5.28 6.21
C PHE A 135 -17.82 4.03 6.73
N GLU A 136 -18.09 3.61 7.97
CA GLU A 136 -17.45 2.42 8.59
C GLU A 136 -17.66 1.15 7.75
N PHE A 137 -18.76 1.05 7.01
CA PHE A 137 -19.01 -0.07 6.09
C PHE A 137 -17.91 -0.23 5.03
N LEU A 138 -17.21 0.84 4.64
CA LEU A 138 -16.11 0.77 3.67
C LEU A 138 -14.89 0.09 4.27
N ASP A 139 -14.60 0.34 5.55
CA ASP A 139 -13.49 -0.34 6.25
C ASP A 139 -13.84 -1.81 6.53
N VAL A 140 -15.11 -2.13 6.81
CA VAL A 140 -15.55 -3.53 6.94
C VAL A 140 -15.52 -4.28 5.60
N LEU A 141 -15.91 -3.63 4.50
CA LEU A 141 -15.97 -4.26 3.18
C LEU A 141 -14.58 -4.41 2.54
N PHE A 142 -13.70 -3.42 2.73
CA PHE A 142 -12.42 -3.34 2.05
C PHE A 142 -11.21 -3.54 2.96
N GLY A 143 -11.39 -3.42 4.28
CA GLY A 143 -10.37 -3.71 5.27
C GLY A 143 -10.14 -5.21 5.44
N ASN A 144 -8.99 -5.52 6.02
CA ASN A 144 -8.55 -6.87 6.35
C ASN A 144 -7.98 -6.89 7.78
N GLU A 145 -8.39 -5.93 8.61
CA GLU A 145 -7.96 -5.86 9.99
C GLU A 145 -8.61 -6.99 10.80
N PRO A 146 -7.83 -7.65 11.66
CA PRO A 146 -8.37 -8.70 12.51
C PRO A 146 -9.44 -8.12 13.43
N VAL A 147 -10.64 -8.70 13.39
CA VAL A 147 -11.81 -8.28 14.19
C VAL A 147 -11.54 -8.33 15.70
N LEU A 148 -10.56 -9.14 16.12
CA LEU A 148 -10.16 -9.32 17.51
C LEU A 148 -8.72 -8.88 17.73
N GLU A 149 -8.49 -8.26 18.88
CA GLU A 149 -7.15 -7.97 19.36
C GLU A 149 -6.34 -9.27 19.52
N PRO A 150 -5.00 -9.24 19.35
CA PRO A 150 -4.17 -10.44 19.31
C PRO A 150 -4.36 -11.39 20.51
N HIS A 151 -4.49 -10.82 21.72
CA HIS A 151 -4.69 -11.61 22.94
C HIS A 151 -6.08 -12.27 23.00
N ALA A 152 -7.13 -11.58 22.52
CA ALA A 152 -8.48 -12.12 22.47
C ALA A 152 -8.59 -13.24 21.44
N ARG A 153 -7.89 -13.11 20.30
CA ARG A 153 -7.80 -14.16 19.28
C ARG A 153 -7.07 -15.40 19.82
N LEU A 154 -5.94 -15.22 20.52
CA LEU A 154 -5.22 -16.31 21.16
C LEU A 154 -6.11 -17.04 22.18
N TYR A 155 -6.80 -16.28 23.04
CA TYR A 155 -7.75 -16.84 24.00
C TYR A 155 -8.88 -17.64 23.33
N GLN A 156 -9.48 -17.10 22.27
CA GLN A 156 -10.56 -17.78 21.55
C GLN A 156 -10.10 -19.09 20.92
N ARG A 157 -8.89 -19.14 20.35
CA ARG A 157 -8.34 -20.37 19.74
C ARG A 157 -8.03 -21.44 20.79
N LEU A 158 -7.48 -21.03 21.94
CA LEU A 158 -7.30 -21.93 23.08
C LEU A 158 -8.63 -22.52 23.56
N LEU A 159 -9.68 -21.69 23.68
CA LEU A 159 -11.03 -22.16 24.04
C LEU A 159 -11.68 -23.04 22.99
N ALA A 160 -11.38 -22.82 21.71
CA ALA A 160 -11.86 -23.64 20.60
C ALA A 160 -11.18 -25.02 20.54
N GLY A 161 -10.16 -25.27 21.37
CA GLY A 161 -9.40 -26.51 21.35
C GLY A 161 -8.52 -26.66 20.11
N ASP A 162 -8.12 -25.53 19.51
CA ASP A 162 -7.29 -25.48 18.31
C ASP A 162 -5.89 -24.93 18.64
N PRO A 163 -5.02 -25.75 19.26
CA PRO A 163 -3.68 -25.33 19.66
C PRO A 163 -2.75 -25.12 18.47
N ASP A 164 -3.02 -25.79 17.34
CA ASP A 164 -2.23 -25.66 16.13
C ASP A 164 -2.38 -24.24 15.56
N GLU A 165 -3.63 -23.76 15.39
CA GLU A 165 -3.87 -22.41 14.88
C GLU A 165 -3.46 -21.30 15.89
N ALA A 166 -3.54 -21.58 17.20
CA ALA A 166 -3.00 -20.70 18.23
C ALA A 166 -1.47 -20.55 18.13
N THR A 167 -0.78 -21.64 17.78
CA THR A 167 0.68 -21.66 17.59
C THR A 167 1.05 -20.94 16.30
N ASP A 168 0.35 -21.19 15.20
CA ASP A 168 0.56 -20.49 13.92
C ASP A 168 0.47 -18.97 14.09
N HIS A 169 -0.54 -18.48 14.81
CA HIS A 169 -0.68 -17.04 15.10
C HIS A 169 0.41 -16.50 16.02
N ALA A 170 0.91 -17.32 16.94
CA ALA A 170 2.03 -16.94 17.79
C ALA A 170 3.33 -16.83 16.98
N GLU A 171 3.58 -17.78 16.07
CA GLU A 171 4.71 -17.75 15.15
C GLU A 171 4.64 -16.52 14.23
N GLU A 172 3.48 -16.26 13.60
CA GLU A 172 3.25 -15.08 12.74
C GLU A 172 3.52 -13.76 13.48
N TYR A 173 3.08 -13.65 14.75
CA TYR A 173 3.37 -12.46 15.56
C TYR A 173 4.87 -12.29 15.84
N LEU A 174 5.59 -13.40 16.04
CA LEU A 174 7.01 -13.43 16.35
C LEU A 174 7.91 -13.24 15.11
N GLU A 175 7.37 -13.33 13.89
CA GLU A 175 8.11 -12.98 12.66
C GLU A 175 8.56 -11.51 12.67
N ASP A 176 7.67 -10.63 13.12
CA ASP A 176 7.90 -9.18 13.13
C ASP A 176 8.31 -8.63 14.52
N LYS A 177 7.99 -9.36 15.60
CA LYS A 177 8.08 -8.87 16.99
C LYS A 177 8.92 -9.77 17.89
N TYR A 178 9.48 -9.18 18.95
CA TYR A 178 10.23 -9.96 19.93
C TYR A 178 9.33 -10.78 20.84
N LEU A 179 9.87 -11.92 21.31
CA LEU A 179 9.19 -12.81 22.25
C LEU A 179 8.69 -12.11 23.53
N PHE A 180 9.44 -11.13 24.03
CA PHE A 180 8.99 -10.34 25.18
C PHE A 180 7.72 -9.53 24.88
N GLU A 181 7.58 -8.96 23.68
CA GLU A 181 6.36 -8.25 23.27
C GLU A 181 5.17 -9.20 23.16
N PHE A 182 5.38 -10.42 22.65
CA PHE A 182 4.33 -11.45 22.61
C PHE A 182 3.82 -11.80 24.01
N TYR A 183 4.71 -12.00 24.99
CA TYR A 183 4.29 -12.27 26.37
C TYR A 183 3.51 -11.10 26.98
N ASP A 184 4.02 -9.87 26.85
CA ASP A 184 3.41 -8.67 27.44
C ASP A 184 2.06 -8.31 26.79
N LYS A 185 1.95 -8.42 25.46
CA LYS A 185 0.79 -7.93 24.69
C LYS A 185 -0.22 -9.01 24.32
N VAL A 186 0.18 -10.28 24.31
CA VAL A 186 -0.65 -11.36 23.75
C VAL A 186 -0.89 -12.45 24.79
N ALA A 187 0.15 -13.16 25.22
CA ALA A 187 0.01 -14.37 26.03
C ALA A 187 -0.53 -14.08 27.45
N ILE A 188 0.06 -13.12 28.17
CA ILE A 188 -0.37 -12.81 29.53
C ILE A 188 -1.80 -12.25 29.54
N PRO A 189 -2.17 -11.26 28.69
CA PRO A 189 -3.55 -10.78 28.63
C PRO A 189 -4.56 -11.88 28.23
N ALA A 190 -4.20 -12.82 27.35
CA ALA A 190 -5.05 -13.94 26.97
C ALA A 190 -5.32 -14.88 28.17
N LEU A 191 -4.29 -15.22 28.93
CA LEU A 191 -4.43 -16.05 30.15
C LEU A 191 -5.23 -15.34 31.23
N LEU A 192 -5.08 -14.01 31.37
CA LEU A 192 -5.88 -13.21 32.29
C LEU A 192 -7.38 -13.22 31.93
N LEU A 193 -7.72 -13.18 30.65
CA LEU A 193 -9.11 -13.36 30.19
C LEU A 193 -9.65 -14.73 30.61
N GLY A 194 -8.85 -15.77 30.40
CA GLY A 194 -9.18 -17.13 30.82
C GLY A 194 -9.44 -17.28 32.31
N GLU A 195 -8.57 -16.71 33.14
CA GLU A 195 -8.74 -16.74 34.59
C GLU A 195 -10.01 -15.98 35.04
N HIS A 196 -10.31 -14.86 34.38
CA HIS A 196 -11.50 -14.07 34.67
C HIS A 196 -12.79 -14.85 34.33
N ASP A 197 -12.83 -15.55 33.20
CA ASP A 197 -13.99 -16.36 32.82
C ASP A 197 -14.11 -17.63 33.66
N ARG A 198 -12.98 -18.20 34.09
CA ARG A 198 -12.95 -19.29 35.08
C ARG A 198 -13.56 -18.87 36.41
N MET A 199 -13.18 -17.70 36.93
CA MET A 199 -13.73 -17.14 38.16
C MET A 199 -15.22 -16.82 38.06
N ARG A 200 -15.70 -16.42 36.88
CA ARG A 200 -17.12 -16.20 36.60
C ARG A 200 -17.92 -17.50 36.42
N GLY A 201 -17.24 -18.64 36.32
CA GLY A 201 -17.88 -19.96 36.16
C GLY A 201 -18.52 -20.17 34.79
N VAL A 202 -18.10 -19.42 33.77
CA VAL A 202 -18.69 -19.46 32.42
C VAL A 202 -18.07 -20.56 31.54
N LEU A 203 -16.92 -21.10 31.96
CA LEU A 203 -16.18 -22.15 31.23
C LEU A 203 -16.70 -23.55 31.58
N ASP A 204 -16.94 -24.34 30.53
CA ASP A 204 -17.27 -25.76 30.64
C ASP A 204 -16.05 -26.60 31.08
N ASP A 205 -16.29 -27.82 31.57
CA ASP A 205 -15.24 -28.69 32.14
C ASP A 205 -14.12 -29.03 31.15
N GLU A 206 -14.42 -29.07 29.86
CA GLU A 206 -13.45 -29.30 28.78
C GLU A 206 -12.59 -28.06 28.54
N GLN A 207 -13.21 -26.87 28.53
CA GLN A 207 -12.52 -25.58 28.35
C GLN A 207 -11.60 -25.23 29.53
N ARG A 208 -11.99 -25.61 30.76
CA ARG A 208 -11.16 -25.44 31.96
C ARG A 208 -9.86 -26.24 31.95
N ARG A 209 -9.73 -27.24 31.07
CA ARG A 209 -8.48 -28.02 30.91
C ARG A 209 -7.54 -27.42 29.87
N LEU A 210 -8.07 -26.56 29.00
CA LEU A 210 -7.35 -25.95 27.88
C LEU A 210 -6.72 -24.60 28.26
N VAL A 211 -7.21 -23.97 29.33
CA VAL A 211 -6.83 -22.63 29.80
C VAL A 211 -6.39 -22.71 31.26
#